data_AF-A0A8J5GEN8-F1
#
_entry.id   AF-A0A8J5GEN8-F1
#
_cell.length_a   1.000
_cell.length_b   1.000
_cell.length_c   1.000
_cell.angle_alpha   90.00
_cell.angle_beta   90.00
_cell.angle_gamma   90.00
#
_symmetry.space_group_name_H-M   'P 1'
#
loop_
_entity.id
_entity.type
_entity.pdbx_description
1 polymer ?
#
loop_
_entity_poly.entity_id
_entity_poly.type
_entity_poly.pdbx_seq_one_letter_code
_entity_poly.pdbx_strand_id
1 'polypeptide(L)'
;MALALRLHFRPPGTTVVLCSKLSASRRLPARDRVINFGKHKGRMLGSLPSSYLQWVSNNLRARDFEEWARLADEVLRDPIYRDRLEWEAAERILTGDTCRQSSSGPANSPVADLIEVSERFGLDNDDKAAWARIDFGLQGTSNGGRIPRVRKGSALAEPARKSIDLV
;
A
#
# COMPACT_ATOMS: atom_id res chain seq x y z
N MET A 1 52.45 -50.34 -20.37
CA MET A 1 52.55 -49.76 -19.02
C MET A 1 51.70 -48.49 -18.96
N ALA A 2 50.89 -48.38 -17.89
CA ALA A 2 50.12 -47.22 -17.41
C ALA A 2 49.16 -46.51 -18.40
N LEU A 3 47.86 -46.83 -18.44
CA LEU A 3 46.76 -46.35 -17.56
C LEU A 3 46.55 -44.83 -17.55
N ALA A 4 45.47 -44.44 -18.25
CA ALA A 4 44.36 -43.57 -17.84
C ALA A 4 44.62 -42.44 -16.83
N LEU A 5 44.15 -41.23 -17.16
CA LEU A 5 43.23 -40.47 -16.29
C LEU A 5 42.51 -39.38 -17.09
N ARG A 6 41.29 -39.74 -17.49
CA ARG A 6 40.23 -38.87 -17.99
C ARG A 6 39.67 -38.14 -16.77
N LEU A 7 40.04 -36.88 -16.56
CA LEU A 7 39.44 -36.06 -15.51
C LEU A 7 38.02 -35.67 -15.93
N HIS A 8 37.07 -36.49 -15.48
CA HIS A 8 35.65 -36.18 -15.43
C HIS A 8 35.44 -34.98 -14.51
N PHE A 9 35.22 -33.80 -15.09
CA PHE A 9 34.67 -32.67 -14.34
C PHE A 9 33.18 -32.93 -14.13
N ARG A 10 32.90 -33.55 -12.97
CA ARG A 10 31.58 -33.78 -12.40
C ARG A 10 31.11 -32.47 -11.75
N PRO A 11 29.99 -31.86 -12.18
CA PRO A 11 29.46 -30.69 -11.48
C PRO A 11 28.94 -31.11 -10.09
N PRO A 12 29.22 -30.34 -9.02
CA PRO A 12 28.63 -30.59 -7.71
C PRO A 12 27.16 -30.18 -7.71
N GLY A 13 26.31 -31.19 -7.56
CA GLY A 13 25.06 -31.20 -6.78
C GLY A 13 24.31 -29.88 -6.64
N THR A 14 23.38 -29.66 -7.54
CA THR A 14 22.17 -28.87 -7.36
C THR A 14 21.44 -29.27 -6.08
N THR A 15 21.55 -28.47 -5.02
CA THR A 15 20.55 -28.44 -3.94
C THR A 15 19.67 -27.22 -4.17
N VAL A 16 18.62 -27.38 -4.99
CA VAL A 16 17.47 -26.49 -4.90
C VAL A 16 16.84 -26.79 -3.55
N VAL A 17 17.00 -25.89 -2.60
CA VAL A 17 16.18 -25.87 -1.38
C VAL A 17 14.77 -25.51 -1.83
N LEU A 18 14.01 -26.51 -2.28
CA LEU A 18 12.55 -26.47 -2.33
C LEU A 18 12.09 -26.44 -0.88
N CYS A 19 12.14 -25.27 -0.25
CA CYS A 19 11.33 -24.99 0.93
C CYS A 19 9.88 -24.86 0.43
N SER A 20 9.29 -26.00 0.11
CA SER A 20 7.85 -26.16 -0.01
C SER A 20 7.25 -25.92 1.37
N LYS A 21 7.03 -24.64 1.70
CA LYS A 21 6.11 -24.27 2.77
C LYS A 21 4.72 -24.72 2.33
N LEU A 22 4.40 -25.93 2.75
CA LEU A 22 3.09 -26.56 2.75
C LEU A 22 2.00 -25.54 3.09
N SER A 23 1.18 -25.25 2.08
CA SER A 23 -0.28 -25.29 2.17
C SER A 23 -0.87 -25.13 3.57
N ALA A 24 -0.82 -23.92 4.13
CA ALA A 24 -1.91 -23.45 4.95
C ALA A 24 -2.86 -22.71 4.02
N SER A 25 -3.91 -23.37 3.53
CA SER A 25 -5.02 -22.71 2.83
C SER A 25 -5.87 -21.87 3.79
N ARG A 26 -5.24 -21.05 4.63
CA ARG A 26 -5.88 -19.82 5.08
C ARG A 26 -6.01 -19.00 3.80
N ARG A 27 -7.21 -18.94 3.23
CA ARG A 27 -7.48 -18.15 2.02
C ARG A 27 -6.93 -16.75 2.28
N LEU A 28 -5.80 -16.41 1.66
CA LEU A 28 -5.24 -15.08 1.78
C LEU A 28 -6.30 -14.10 1.28
N PRO A 29 -6.53 -12.97 1.99
CA PRO A 29 -7.45 -11.96 1.50
C PRO A 29 -6.98 -11.50 0.13
N ALA A 30 -7.91 -11.07 -0.75
CA ALA A 30 -7.57 -10.74 -2.13
C ALA A 30 -6.39 -9.75 -2.24
N ARG A 31 -6.32 -8.78 -1.31
CA ARG A 31 -5.25 -7.77 -1.23
C ARG A 31 -3.84 -8.36 -1.02
N ASP A 32 -3.74 -9.54 -0.41
CA ASP A 32 -2.45 -10.14 -0.07
C ASP A 32 -1.96 -11.14 -1.14
N ARG A 33 -2.73 -11.33 -2.21
CA ARG A 33 -2.35 -12.21 -3.32
C ARG A 33 -1.31 -11.55 -4.20
N VAL A 34 -0.30 -12.30 -4.62
CA VAL A 34 0.79 -11.80 -5.47
C VAL A 34 0.40 -11.94 -6.93
N ILE A 35 0.34 -10.82 -7.66
CA ILE A 35 0.06 -10.82 -9.10
C ILE A 35 1.24 -11.43 -9.86
N ASN A 36 0.96 -12.30 -10.84
CA ASN A 36 1.99 -13.05 -11.56
C ASN A 36 2.18 -12.60 -13.03
N PHE A 37 1.49 -11.54 -13.46
CA PHE A 37 1.56 -10.99 -14.82
C PHE A 37 1.67 -9.47 -14.84
N GLY A 38 1.88 -8.93 -16.05
CA GLY A 38 1.84 -7.49 -16.32
C GLY A 38 3.01 -6.70 -15.71
N LYS A 39 2.86 -5.36 -15.72
CA LYS A 39 3.85 -4.39 -15.21
C LYS A 39 4.18 -4.61 -13.73
N HIS A 40 3.23 -5.10 -12.94
CA HIS A 40 3.35 -5.21 -11.49
C HIS A 40 3.62 -6.64 -11.00
N LYS A 41 4.05 -7.55 -11.87
CA LYS A 41 4.39 -8.94 -11.52
C LYS A 41 5.28 -9.02 -10.27
N GLY A 42 4.91 -9.89 -9.34
CA GLY A 42 5.63 -10.11 -8.08
C GLY A 42 5.20 -9.19 -6.95
N ARG A 43 4.25 -8.26 -7.17
CA ARG A 43 3.68 -7.38 -6.14
C ARG A 43 2.36 -7.93 -5.60
N MET A 44 2.03 -7.57 -4.36
CA MET A 44 0.74 -7.90 -3.74
C MET A 44 -0.37 -7.03 -4.33
N LEU A 45 -1.56 -7.59 -4.55
CA LEU A 45 -2.66 -6.93 -5.25
C LEU A 45 -3.10 -5.63 -4.55
N GLY A 46 -3.11 -5.61 -3.22
CA GLY A 46 -3.46 -4.44 -2.43
C GLY A 46 -2.41 -3.33 -2.43
N SER A 47 -1.19 -3.60 -2.90
CA SER A 47 -0.14 -2.57 -3.03
C SER A 47 -0.17 -1.84 -4.38
N LEU A 48 -1.03 -2.30 -5.29
CA LEU A 48 -1.10 -1.76 -6.65
C LEU A 48 -1.89 -0.45 -6.68
N PRO A 49 -1.63 0.45 -7.64
CA PRO A 49 -2.41 1.67 -7.80
C PRO A 49 -3.87 1.38 -8.14
N SER A 50 -4.78 2.25 -7.68
CA SER A 50 -6.23 2.08 -7.93
C SER A 50 -6.59 2.07 -9.42
N SER A 51 -5.92 2.91 -10.21
CA SER A 51 -6.06 2.94 -11.67
C SER A 51 -5.71 1.61 -12.33
N TYR A 52 -4.66 0.93 -11.83
CA TYR A 52 -4.26 -0.37 -12.34
C TYR A 52 -5.28 -1.46 -11.95
N LEU A 53 -5.79 -1.43 -10.72
CA LEU A 53 -6.82 -2.38 -10.29
C LEU A 53 -8.15 -2.20 -11.04
N GLN A 54 -8.55 -0.95 -11.31
CA GLN A 54 -9.70 -0.66 -12.18
C GLN A 54 -9.47 -1.18 -13.59
N TRP A 55 -8.27 -0.98 -14.15
CA TRP A 55 -7.92 -1.54 -15.45
C TRP A 55 -8.00 -3.08 -15.44
N VAL A 56 -7.45 -3.75 -14.42
CA VAL A 56 -7.51 -5.21 -14.26
C VAL A 56 -8.97 -5.69 -14.19
N SER A 57 -9.79 -5.04 -13.37
CA SER A 57 -11.22 -5.34 -13.21
C SER A 57 -11.99 -5.22 -14.53
N ASN A 58 -11.71 -4.20 -15.33
CA ASN A 58 -12.46 -3.92 -16.56
C ASN A 58 -11.97 -4.75 -17.76
N ASN A 59 -10.66 -5.03 -17.86
CA ASN A 59 -10.06 -5.59 -19.07
C ASN A 59 -9.83 -7.10 -19.01
N LEU A 60 -9.72 -7.69 -17.81
CA LEU A 60 -9.35 -9.11 -17.65
C LEU A 60 -10.55 -10.02 -17.35
N ARG A 61 -11.75 -9.69 -17.82
CA ARG A 61 -12.99 -10.45 -17.57
C ARG A 61 -13.15 -11.74 -18.39
N ALA A 62 -12.11 -12.19 -19.07
CA ALA A 62 -12.18 -13.35 -19.96
C ALA A 62 -11.10 -14.38 -19.65
N ARG A 63 -11.43 -15.66 -19.88
CA ARG A 63 -10.50 -16.81 -19.86
C ARG A 63 -9.80 -16.94 -18.51
N ASP A 64 -8.50 -17.23 -18.54
CA ASP A 64 -7.70 -17.59 -17.37
C ASP A 64 -7.42 -16.40 -16.43
N PHE A 65 -7.77 -15.17 -16.83
CA PHE A 65 -7.53 -13.96 -16.04
C PHE A 65 -8.77 -13.46 -15.28
N GLU A 66 -9.93 -14.09 -15.46
CA GLU A 66 -11.19 -13.65 -14.84
C GLU A 66 -11.10 -13.64 -13.31
N GLU A 67 -10.39 -14.60 -12.71
CA GLU A 67 -10.17 -14.62 -11.25
C GLU A 67 -9.50 -13.33 -10.77
N TRP A 68 -8.52 -12.80 -11.51
CA TRP A 68 -7.83 -11.58 -11.15
C TRP A 68 -8.72 -10.35 -11.22
N ALA A 69 -9.64 -10.29 -12.19
CA ALA A 69 -10.63 -9.23 -12.26
C ALA A 69 -11.56 -9.24 -11.02
N ARG A 70 -12.02 -10.44 -10.60
CA ARG A 70 -12.85 -10.58 -9.38
C ARG A 70 -12.10 -10.20 -8.11
N LEU A 71 -10.82 -10.58 -8.01
CA LEU A 71 -9.97 -10.20 -6.87
C LEU A 71 -9.72 -8.69 -6.84
N ALA A 72 -9.53 -8.04 -7.99
CA ALA A 72 -9.39 -6.60 -8.05
C ALA A 72 -10.67 -5.89 -7.56
N ASP A 73 -11.86 -6.38 -7.91
CA ASP A 73 -13.13 -5.86 -7.39
C ASP A 73 -13.26 -6.00 -5.87
N GLU A 74 -12.73 -7.09 -5.31
CA GLU A 74 -12.72 -7.33 -3.87
C GLU A 74 -11.78 -6.34 -3.19
N VAL A 75 -10.57 -6.14 -3.72
CA VAL A 75 -9.59 -5.19 -3.18
C VAL A 75 -10.12 -3.75 -3.25
N LEU A 76 -10.71 -3.33 -4.37
CA LEU A 76 -11.26 -1.98 -4.52
C LEU A 76 -12.39 -1.67 -3.51
N ARG A 77 -13.06 -2.70 -2.98
CA ARG A 77 -14.10 -2.56 -1.94
C ARG A 77 -13.56 -2.73 -0.52
N ASP A 78 -12.32 -3.19 -0.35
CA ASP A 78 -11.73 -3.49 0.95
C ASP A 78 -11.52 -2.18 1.75
N PRO A 79 -11.99 -2.11 3.01
CA PRO A 79 -11.79 -0.93 3.85
C PRO A 79 -10.31 -0.62 4.13
N ILE A 80 -9.40 -1.60 4.08
CA ILE A 80 -7.96 -1.37 4.26
C ILE A 80 -7.35 -0.77 2.99
N TYR A 81 -7.89 -1.09 1.81
CA TYR A 81 -7.47 -0.47 0.57
C TYR A 81 -7.93 1.00 0.46
N ARG A 82 -8.95 1.42 1.23
CA ARG A 82 -9.33 2.84 1.30
C ARG A 82 -8.20 3.74 1.74
N ASP A 83 -7.38 3.30 2.69
CA ASP A 83 -6.19 4.05 3.11
C ASP A 83 -5.26 4.32 1.91
N ARG A 84 -5.10 3.35 1.00
CA ARG A 84 -4.32 3.54 -0.24
C ARG A 84 -4.92 4.62 -1.13
N LEU A 85 -6.23 4.65 -1.32
CA LEU A 85 -6.92 5.67 -2.13
C LEU A 85 -6.75 7.08 -1.57
N GLU A 86 -6.83 7.21 -0.25
CA GLU A 86 -6.63 8.49 0.42
C GLU A 86 -5.19 8.98 0.28
N TRP A 87 -4.22 8.07 0.43
CA TRP A 87 -2.82 8.39 0.18
C TRP A 87 -2.56 8.77 -1.27
N GLU A 88 -3.16 8.09 -2.24
CA GLU A 88 -3.05 8.45 -3.65
C GLU A 88 -3.54 9.89 -3.92
N ALA A 89 -4.60 10.36 -3.23
CA ALA A 89 -5.05 11.74 -3.35
C ALA A 89 -4.00 12.75 -2.88
N ALA A 90 -3.34 12.48 -1.75
CA ALA A 90 -2.24 13.29 -1.25
C ALA A 90 -1.00 13.21 -2.17
N GLU A 91 -0.65 12.02 -2.64
CA GLU A 91 0.49 11.77 -3.53
C GLU A 91 0.35 12.52 -4.86
N ARG A 92 -0.87 12.61 -5.41
CA ARG A 92 -1.14 13.42 -6.61
C ARG A 92 -0.82 14.90 -6.42
N ILE A 93 -1.12 15.44 -5.24
CA ILE A 93 -0.81 16.84 -4.91
C ILE A 93 0.71 17.02 -4.75
N LEU A 94 1.37 16.10 -4.04
CA LEU A 94 2.82 16.12 -3.80
C LEU A 94 3.63 15.99 -5.09
N THR A 95 3.18 15.15 -6.02
CA THR A 95 3.85 14.91 -7.31
C THR A 95 3.55 16.01 -8.33
N GLY A 96 2.56 16.87 -8.05
CA GLY A 96 2.12 17.91 -8.98
C GLY A 96 1.29 17.39 -10.16
N ASP A 97 0.84 16.12 -10.13
CA ASP A 97 -0.02 15.50 -11.15
C ASP A 97 -1.52 15.87 -10.99
N THR A 98 -1.73 17.02 -10.35
CA THR A 98 -3.02 17.70 -10.32
C THR A 98 -3.26 18.27 -11.71
N CYS A 99 -4.22 17.70 -12.45
CA CYS A 99 -4.87 18.40 -13.56
C CYS A 99 -5.67 19.56 -12.93
N ARG A 100 -4.95 20.60 -12.48
CA ARG A 100 -5.55 21.84 -12.01
C ARG A 100 -6.17 22.43 -13.26
N GLN A 101 -7.49 22.40 -13.35
CA GLN A 101 -8.20 23.21 -14.31
C GLN A 101 -7.63 24.63 -14.17
N SER A 102 -6.99 25.09 -15.24
CA SER A 102 -6.15 26.28 -15.28
C SER A 102 -6.90 27.50 -14.75
N SER A 103 -6.79 27.76 -13.45
CA SER A 103 -7.13 29.03 -12.84
C SER A 103 -5.90 29.49 -12.09
N SER A 104 -4.92 30.02 -12.83
CA SER A 104 -3.71 30.64 -12.27
C SER A 104 -4.11 31.79 -11.34
N GLY A 105 -4.33 31.46 -10.07
CA GLY A 105 -4.64 32.40 -9.01
C GLY A 105 -3.77 32.12 -7.78
N PRO A 106 -3.48 33.14 -6.96
CA PRO A 106 -2.65 33.03 -5.76
C PRO A 106 -3.25 32.13 -4.65
N ALA A 107 -4.43 31.53 -4.88
CA ALA A 107 -5.08 30.56 -4.02
C ALA A 107 -4.67 29.09 -4.31
N ASN A 108 -3.84 28.83 -5.33
CA ASN A 108 -3.38 27.48 -5.70
C ASN A 108 -2.17 27.03 -4.89
N SER A 109 -2.30 26.96 -3.56
CA SER A 109 -1.23 26.41 -2.72
C SER A 109 -1.37 24.89 -2.63
N PRO A 110 -0.40 24.08 -3.11
CA PRO A 110 -0.40 22.64 -2.89
C PRO A 110 -0.48 22.27 -1.40
N VAL A 111 0.02 23.15 -0.53
CA VAL A 111 -0.07 22.98 0.92
C VAL A 111 -1.51 23.14 1.41
N ALA A 112 -2.28 24.07 0.85
CA ALA A 112 -3.69 24.23 1.20
C ALA A 112 -4.52 23.01 0.76
N ASP A 113 -4.26 22.48 -0.46
CA ASP A 113 -4.90 21.27 -0.95
C ASP A 113 -4.57 20.05 -0.05
N LEU A 114 -3.33 19.94 0.43
CA LEU A 114 -2.92 18.88 1.36
C LEU A 114 -3.60 19.01 2.73
N ILE A 115 -3.74 20.24 3.23
CA ILE A 115 -4.49 20.51 4.47
C ILE A 115 -5.94 20.07 4.28
N GLU A 116 -6.58 20.45 3.17
CA GLU A 116 -7.96 20.03 2.85
C GLU A 116 -8.09 18.51 2.80
N VAL A 117 -7.17 17.81 2.11
CA VAL A 117 -7.15 16.33 2.06
C VAL A 117 -6.98 15.75 3.47
N SER A 118 -6.09 16.31 4.29
CA SER A 118 -5.87 15.83 5.65
C SER A 118 -7.10 15.99 6.54
N GLU A 119 -7.80 17.13 6.45
CA GLU A 119 -9.03 17.38 7.21
C GLU A 119 -10.18 16.50 6.72
N ARG A 120 -10.34 16.39 5.40
CA ARG A 120 -11.39 15.58 4.75
C ARG A 120 -11.34 14.11 5.17
N PHE A 121 -10.13 13.56 5.31
CA PHE A 121 -9.94 12.17 5.72
C PHE A 121 -9.60 12.04 7.23
N GLY A 122 -9.50 13.14 7.97
CA GLY A 122 -9.18 13.12 9.41
C GLY A 122 -7.80 12.53 9.69
N LEU A 123 -6.81 12.85 8.87
CA LEU A 123 -5.43 12.39 8.99
C LEU A 123 -4.75 13.11 10.16
N ASP A 124 -4.09 12.34 11.04
CA ASP A 124 -3.35 12.92 12.17
C ASP A 124 -1.92 13.25 11.75
N ASN A 125 -1.67 14.48 11.30
CA ASN A 125 -0.36 14.93 10.83
C ASN A 125 0.70 15.01 11.95
N ASP A 126 0.29 15.07 13.22
CA ASP A 126 1.19 15.24 14.37
C ASP A 126 1.75 13.92 14.90
N ASP A 127 1.08 12.79 14.63
CA ASP A 127 1.55 11.44 15.02
C ASP A 127 2.69 10.91 14.13
N LYS A 128 3.85 11.56 14.21
CA LYS A 128 5.06 11.19 13.45
C LYS A 128 5.48 9.73 13.67
N ALA A 129 5.22 9.19 14.86
CA ALA A 129 5.58 7.82 15.21
C ALA A 129 4.70 6.80 14.46
N ALA A 130 3.41 7.08 14.30
CA ALA A 130 2.53 6.23 13.52
C ALA A 130 2.82 6.36 12.02
N TRP A 131 3.11 7.57 11.50
CA TRP A 131 3.56 7.76 10.12
C TRP A 131 4.84 7.00 9.79
N ALA A 132 5.82 7.00 10.71
CA ALA A 132 7.09 6.30 10.51
C ALA A 132 6.96 4.76 10.42
N ARG A 133 5.83 4.19 10.86
CA ARG A 133 5.58 2.73 10.80
C ARG A 133 4.94 2.28 9.50
N ILE A 134 4.52 3.21 8.64
CA ILE A 134 3.83 2.90 7.39
C ILE A 134 4.86 2.54 6.33
N ASP A 135 4.64 1.39 5.68
CA ASP A 135 5.36 1.04 4.46
C ASP A 135 4.48 1.39 3.26
N PHE A 136 4.74 2.54 2.64
CA PHE A 136 4.02 3.02 1.46
C PHE A 136 4.13 2.06 0.26
N GLY A 137 5.14 1.19 0.21
CA GLY A 137 5.29 0.16 -0.83
C GLY A 137 4.31 -1.00 -0.68
N LEU A 138 3.78 -1.21 0.53
CA LEU A 138 2.85 -2.27 0.91
C LEU A 138 1.50 -1.74 1.42
N GLN A 139 1.30 -0.43 1.48
CA GLN A 139 0.04 0.18 1.89
C GLN A 139 -1.13 -0.33 1.02
N GLY A 140 -2.25 -0.67 1.67
CA GLY A 140 -3.39 -1.35 1.05
C GLY A 140 -3.32 -2.88 1.12
N THR A 141 -2.22 -3.44 1.66
CA THR A 141 -2.11 -4.85 2.07
C THR A 141 -2.22 -5.00 3.58
N SER A 142 -2.27 -6.24 4.08
CA SER A 142 -2.21 -6.50 5.53
C SER A 142 -0.86 -6.13 6.18
N ASN A 143 0.17 -5.82 5.38
CA ASN A 143 1.54 -5.60 5.86
C ASN A 143 1.99 -4.13 5.84
N GLY A 144 1.22 -3.22 5.21
CA GLY A 144 1.64 -1.83 4.98
C GLY A 144 1.40 -0.84 6.11
N GLY A 145 0.77 -1.27 7.21
CA GLY A 145 0.31 -0.37 8.27
C GLY A 145 -0.96 0.41 7.87
N ARG A 146 -1.54 1.13 8.84
CA ARG A 146 -2.75 1.94 8.67
C ARG A 146 -2.41 3.42 8.76
N ILE A 147 -3.12 4.25 8.01
CA ILE A 147 -2.93 5.71 8.07
C ILE A 147 -3.42 6.25 9.43
N PRO A 148 -2.60 7.08 10.13
CA PRO A 148 -2.96 7.69 11.40
C PRO A 148 -4.21 8.55 11.28
N ARG A 149 -5.15 8.38 12.22
CA ARG A 149 -6.41 9.14 12.26
C ARG A 149 -6.49 9.96 13.54
N VAL A 150 -7.01 11.19 13.41
CA VAL A 150 -7.31 12.03 14.56
C VAL A 150 -8.38 11.33 15.39
N ARG A 151 -8.03 10.87 16.60
CA ARG A 151 -9.02 10.26 17.49
C ARG A 151 -9.98 11.34 17.96
N LYS A 152 -11.30 11.10 17.89
CA LYS A 152 -12.33 12.04 18.36
C LYS A 152 -12.36 12.25 19.90
N GLY A 153 -11.27 11.97 20.60
CA GLY A 153 -11.14 12.05 22.06
C GLY A 153 -9.87 12.73 22.57
N SER A 154 -8.97 13.23 21.70
CA SER A 154 -7.81 14.03 22.14
C SER A 154 -8.12 15.53 22.32
N ALA A 155 -9.37 15.94 22.15
CA ALA A 155 -9.85 17.29 22.47
C ALA A 155 -10.21 17.50 23.96
N LEU A 156 -9.99 16.49 24.83
CA LEU A 156 -10.22 16.56 26.27
C LEU A 156 -8.93 16.72 27.11
N ALA A 157 -7.81 17.10 26.48
CA ALA A 157 -6.71 17.69 27.24
C ALA A 157 -7.07 19.14 27.60
N GLU A 158 -8.06 19.28 28.48
CA GLU A 158 -8.36 20.51 29.19
C GLU A 158 -7.06 20.97 29.87
N PRO A 159 -6.53 22.18 29.58
CA PRO A 159 -5.35 22.66 30.28
C PRO A 159 -5.77 22.84 31.73
N ALA A 160 -5.21 22.00 32.61
CA ALA A 160 -5.36 22.08 34.05
C ALA A 160 -5.23 23.56 34.48
N ARG A 161 -6.37 24.18 34.80
CA ARG A 161 -6.42 25.47 35.45
C ARG A 161 -5.71 25.27 36.79
N LYS A 162 -4.45 25.71 36.86
CA LYS A 162 -3.76 25.89 38.13
C LYS A 162 -4.57 26.91 38.92
N SER A 163 -5.35 26.42 39.88
CA SER A 163 -5.86 27.25 40.96
C SER A 163 -4.66 27.96 41.57
N ILE A 164 -4.60 29.27 41.36
CA ILE A 164 -3.79 30.17 42.18
C ILE A 164 -4.55 30.23 43.51
N ASP A 165 -4.02 29.55 44.51
CA ASP A 165 -4.42 29.77 45.89
C ASP A 165 -3.91 31.16 46.30
N LEU A 166 -4.88 32.03 46.58
CA LEU A 166 -4.68 33.35 47.12
C LEU A 166 -4.40 33.21 48.63
N VAL A 167 -3.18 33.53 49.07
CA VAL A 167 -2.86 33.91 50.45
C VAL A 167 -2.00 35.16 50.42
#